data_AF-A0A831UP55-F1
#
_entry.id   AF-A0A831UP55-F1
#
_cell.length_a   1.000
_cell.length_b   1.000
_cell.length_c   1.000
_cell.angle_alpha   90.00
_cell.angle_beta   90.00
_cell.angle_gamma   90.00
#
_symmetry.space_group_name_H-M   'P 1'
#
loop_
_entity.id
_entity.type
_entity.pdbx_description
1 polymer ?
#
loop_
_entity_poly.entity_id
_entity_poly.type
_entity_poly.pdbx_seq_one_letter_code
_entity_poly.pdbx_strand_id
1 'polypeptide(L)'
;MRRLSCAVCGLLAFGAISASAVAQPDDAEVVIGAVLPMSGAWRSSGIESEAALAIAVEHINAYLDAFGLSLSLDVVDSEGDPSAALRALMKLDEQGVKV
;
A
#
# COMPACT_ATOMS: atom_id res chain seq x y z
N MET A 1 -30.90 49.86 -40.60
CA MET A 1 -31.63 48.67 -40.12
C MET A 1 -31.03 48.23 -38.79
N ARG A 2 -31.88 48.07 -37.76
CA ARG A 2 -31.70 47.41 -36.43
C ARG A 2 -30.40 47.68 -35.66
N ARG A 3 -30.36 48.61 -34.69
CA ARG A 3 -30.94 48.61 -33.32
C ARG A 3 -30.09 47.86 -32.27
N LEU A 4 -29.62 48.68 -31.33
CA LEU A 4 -29.55 48.49 -29.87
C LEU A 4 -28.43 47.63 -29.25
N SER A 5 -27.56 48.36 -28.52
CA SER A 5 -26.88 47.95 -27.29
C SER A 5 -27.81 47.20 -26.32
N CYS A 6 -27.27 46.17 -25.65
CA CYS A 6 -27.84 45.66 -24.42
C CYS A 6 -26.71 45.22 -23.48
N ALA A 7 -26.31 46.13 -22.60
CA ALA A 7 -25.74 45.78 -21.32
C ALA A 7 -26.83 45.07 -20.52
N VAL A 8 -26.64 43.79 -20.19
CA VAL A 8 -27.41 43.10 -19.15
C VAL A 8 -26.46 42.21 -18.37
N CYS A 9 -26.16 42.66 -17.15
CA CYS A 9 -25.76 41.82 -16.03
C CYS A 9 -26.76 40.67 -15.89
N GLY A 10 -26.37 39.47 -16.30
CA GLY A 10 -27.09 38.23 -16.04
C GLY A 10 -26.42 37.48 -14.91
N LEU A 11 -26.79 37.80 -13.67
CA LEU A 11 -26.48 37.04 -12.47
C LEU A 11 -27.06 35.61 -12.63
N LEU A 12 -26.22 34.64 -13.00
CA LEU A 12 -26.56 33.22 -12.92
C LEU A 12 -25.60 32.55 -11.94
N ALA A 13 -26.07 32.46 -10.70
CA ALA A 13 -25.53 31.58 -9.68
C ALA A 13 -25.64 30.14 -10.17
N PHE A 14 -24.62 29.66 -10.88
CA PHE A 14 -24.45 28.24 -11.15
C PHE A 14 -23.75 27.64 -9.93
N GLY A 15 -24.50 26.82 -9.19
CA GLY A 15 -24.10 26.27 -7.91
C GLY A 15 -22.70 25.66 -7.97
N ALA A 16 -21.89 26.02 -6.98
CA ALA A 16 -20.67 25.30 -6.67
C ALA A 16 -21.08 23.86 -6.32
N ILE A 17 -20.99 22.96 -7.30
CA ILE A 17 -20.85 21.54 -7.03
C ILE A 17 -19.50 21.45 -6.32
N SER A 18 -19.52 21.45 -4.99
CA SER A 18 -18.38 21.02 -4.21
C SER A 18 -18.13 19.57 -4.59
N ALA A 19 -17.31 19.37 -5.62
CA ALA A 19 -16.69 18.10 -5.89
C ALA A 19 -15.82 17.84 -4.66
N SER A 20 -16.31 16.98 -3.76
CA SER A 20 -15.45 16.32 -2.79
C SER A 20 -14.39 15.63 -3.63
N ALA A 21 -13.20 16.21 -3.72
CA ALA A 21 -12.05 15.52 -4.25
C ALA A 21 -11.87 14.31 -3.34
N VAL A 22 -12.30 13.14 -3.81
CA VAL A 22 -11.82 11.88 -3.25
C VAL A 22 -10.32 11.98 -3.42
N ALA A 23 -9.59 12.13 -2.32
CA ALA A 23 -8.15 12.07 -2.33
C ALA A 23 -7.82 10.74 -3.02
N GLN A 24 -7.25 10.82 -4.24
CA GLN A 24 -6.59 9.65 -4.80
C GLN A 24 -5.56 9.22 -3.74
N PRO A 25 -5.48 7.94 -3.39
CA PRO A 25 -4.38 7.48 -2.56
C PRO A 25 -3.10 7.92 -3.28
N ASP A 26 -2.34 8.82 -2.67
CA ASP A 26 -0.96 9.09 -3.08
C ASP A 26 -0.27 7.73 -3.13
N ASP A 27 0.33 7.35 -4.27
CA ASP A 27 0.98 6.05 -4.54
C ASP A 27 1.34 5.26 -3.27
N ALA A 28 0.36 4.57 -2.69
CA ALA A 28 0.45 4.14 -1.30
C ALA A 28 1.03 2.74 -1.26
N GLU A 29 2.27 2.64 -0.78
CA GLU A 29 2.91 1.37 -0.51
C GLU A 29 2.52 0.85 0.88
N VAL A 30 2.05 -0.40 0.94
CA VAL A 30 1.80 -1.13 2.18
C VAL A 30 2.92 -2.15 2.39
N VAL A 31 3.70 -1.96 3.45
CA VAL A 31 4.74 -2.92 3.85
C VAL A 31 4.15 -3.93 4.82
N ILE A 32 4.26 -5.23 4.49
CA ILE A 32 3.88 -6.35 5.36
C ILE A 32 5.14 -7.03 5.89
N GLY A 33 5.24 -7.16 7.20
CA GLY A 33 6.32 -7.88 7.85
C GLY A 33 6.12 -9.39 7.73
N ALA A 34 7.21 -10.14 7.58
CA ALA A 34 7.19 -11.60 7.62
C ALA A 34 8.35 -12.12 8.46
N VAL A 35 8.06 -12.92 9.48
CA VAL A 35 9.09 -13.53 10.34
C VAL A 35 9.25 -14.99 9.92
N LEU A 36 10.33 -15.29 9.21
CA LEU A 36 10.57 -16.59 8.58
C LEU A 36 11.90 -17.20 9.07
N PRO A 37 12.03 -18.53 9.21
CA PRO A 37 13.31 -19.14 9.55
C PRO A 37 14.19 -19.21 8.30
N MET A 38 14.95 -18.15 8.02
CA MET A 38 15.86 -18.06 6.86
C MET A 38 17.23 -18.71 7.12
N SER A 39 17.48 -19.08 8.36
CA SER A 39 18.61 -19.88 8.82
C SER A 39 18.16 -20.99 9.80
N GLY A 40 19.11 -21.75 10.34
CA GLY A 40 18.84 -22.84 11.28
C GLY A 40 18.24 -24.10 10.64
N ALA A 41 17.70 -24.98 11.49
CA ALA A 41 17.20 -26.30 11.08
C ALA A 41 15.94 -26.24 10.19
N TRP A 42 15.17 -25.15 10.29
CA TRP A 42 13.91 -24.94 9.56
C TRP A 42 14.07 -24.09 8.31
N ARG A 43 15.32 -23.84 7.88
CA ARG A 43 15.66 -23.00 6.73
C ARG A 43 14.89 -23.33 5.45
N SER A 44 14.73 -24.62 5.15
CA SER A 44 14.00 -25.04 3.94
C SER A 44 12.57 -24.52 3.94
N SER A 45 11.88 -24.61 5.07
CA SER A 45 10.50 -24.11 5.22
C SER A 45 10.43 -22.59 5.11
N GLY A 46 11.44 -21.86 5.60
CA GLY A 46 11.52 -20.41 5.43
C GLY A 46 11.69 -20.01 3.97
N ILE A 47 12.57 -20.66 3.23
CA ILE A 47 12.78 -20.43 1.79
C ILE A 47 11.51 -20.75 0.99
N GLU A 48 10.84 -21.86 1.29
CA GLU A 48 9.55 -22.22 0.66
C GLU A 48 8.49 -21.15 0.94
N SER A 49 8.44 -20.63 2.16
CA SER A 49 7.50 -19.57 2.55
C SER A 49 7.82 -18.24 1.87
N GLU A 50 9.09 -17.84 1.79
CA GLU A 50 9.53 -16.64 1.09
C GLU A 50 9.15 -16.70 -0.40
N ALA A 51 9.38 -17.86 -1.05
CA ALA A 51 9.00 -18.05 -2.44
C ALA A 51 7.48 -17.96 -2.66
N ALA A 52 6.68 -18.56 -1.76
CA ALA A 52 5.22 -18.46 -1.82
C ALA A 52 4.74 -17.00 -1.63
N LEU A 53 5.34 -16.26 -0.71
CA LEU A 53 5.03 -14.86 -0.47
C LEU A 53 5.42 -13.98 -1.67
N ALA A 54 6.57 -14.23 -2.31
CA ALA A 54 6.99 -13.50 -3.51
C ALA A 54 5.97 -13.64 -4.64
N ILE A 55 5.46 -14.86 -4.88
CA ILE A 55 4.40 -15.12 -5.87
C ILE A 55 3.10 -14.38 -5.48
N ALA A 56 2.75 -14.37 -4.19
CA ALA A 56 1.56 -13.67 -3.71
C ALA A 56 1.67 -12.15 -3.91
N VAL A 57 2.81 -11.54 -3.58
CA VAL A 57 3.09 -10.11 -3.79
C VAL A 57 2.98 -9.76 -5.26
N GLU A 58 3.62 -10.53 -6.14
CA GLU A 58 3.55 -10.31 -7.60
C GLU A 58 2.10 -10.30 -8.09
N HIS A 59 1.33 -11.32 -7.70
CA HIS A 59 -0.07 -11.44 -8.13
C HIS A 59 -0.96 -10.33 -7.56
N ILE A 60 -0.78 -9.97 -6.28
CA ILE A 60 -1.55 -8.90 -5.64
C ILE A 60 -1.20 -7.54 -6.26
N ASN A 61 0.08 -7.26 -6.49
CA ASN A 61 0.50 -6.00 -7.09
C ASN A 61 0.02 -5.86 -8.53
N ALA A 62 -0.06 -6.94 -9.31
CA ALA A 62 -0.68 -6.89 -10.64
C ALA A 62 -2.15 -6.43 -10.60
N TYR A 63 -2.88 -6.72 -9.51
CA TYR A 63 -4.23 -6.22 -9.30
C TYR A 63 -4.23 -4.77 -8.75
N LEU A 64 -3.32 -4.46 -7.83
CA LEU A 64 -3.25 -3.15 -7.16
C LEU A 64 -2.75 -2.02 -8.07
N ASP A 65 -1.98 -2.33 -9.11
CA ASP A 65 -1.42 -1.36 -10.07
C ASP A 65 -2.50 -0.44 -10.68
N ALA A 66 -3.67 -1.00 -11.00
CA ALA A 66 -4.81 -0.25 -11.54
C ALA A 66 -5.36 0.83 -10.58
N PHE A 67 -4.99 0.76 -9.30
CA PHE A 67 -5.42 1.68 -8.25
C PHE A 67 -4.30 2.61 -7.76
N GLY A 68 -3.10 2.53 -8.33
CA GLY A 68 -1.93 3.24 -7.81
C GLY A 68 -1.52 2.78 -6.41
N LEU A 69 -1.80 1.52 -6.07
CA LEU A 69 -1.44 0.92 -4.78
C LEU A 69 -0.36 -0.13 -5.00
N SER A 70 0.48 -0.34 -3.99
CA SER A 70 1.47 -1.40 -4.01
C SER A 70 1.66 -2.03 -2.63
N LEU A 71 2.20 -3.24 -2.64
CA LEU A 71 2.50 -4.03 -1.46
C LEU A 71 3.94 -4.54 -1.55
N SER A 72 4.67 -4.47 -0.44
CA SER A 72 6.00 -5.06 -0.31
C SER A 72 6.15 -5.84 0.99
N LEU A 73 7.25 -6.60 1.12
CA LEU A 73 7.54 -7.43 2.28
C LEU A 73 8.81 -6.96 3.00
N ASP A 74 8.78 -6.92 4.32
CA ASP A 74 9.96 -6.86 5.19
C ASP A 74 10.15 -8.24 5.85
N VAL A 75 11.00 -9.07 5.25
CA VAL A 75 11.28 -10.42 5.75
C VAL A 75 12.43 -10.37 6.77
N VAL A 76 12.18 -10.83 7.99
CA VAL A 76 13.17 -10.90 9.07
C VAL A 76 13.40 -12.34 9.51
N ASP A 77 14.67 -12.73 9.58
CA ASP A 77 15.07 -14.08 9.98
C ASP A 77 14.75 -14.36 11.47
N SER A 78 14.03 -15.45 11.74
CA SER A 78 13.80 -15.97 13.09
C SER A 78 14.82 -17.01 13.53
N GLU A 79 15.75 -17.41 12.66
CA GLU A 79 16.74 -18.48 12.89
C GLU A 79 16.12 -19.85 13.23
N GLY A 80 14.79 -19.98 13.16
CA GLY A 80 14.05 -21.13 13.70
C GLY A 80 14.04 -21.18 15.24
N ASP A 81 14.32 -20.07 15.92
CA ASP A 81 14.38 -19.95 17.38
C ASP A 81 13.30 -18.98 17.93
N PRO A 82 12.58 -19.35 19.01
CA PRO A 82 11.55 -18.47 19.58
C PRO A 82 12.05 -17.11 20.07
N SER A 83 13.27 -17.04 20.61
CA SER A 83 13.81 -15.77 21.14
C SER A 83 14.24 -14.86 19.99
N ALA A 84 14.79 -15.41 18.92
CA ALA A 84 15.07 -14.68 17.68
C ALA A 84 13.77 -14.21 16.99
N ALA A 85 12.72 -15.05 16.95
CA ALA A 85 11.41 -14.65 16.45
C ALA A 85 10.83 -13.45 17.21
N LEU A 86 10.93 -13.43 18.56
CA LEU A 86 10.48 -12.29 19.35
C LEU A 86 11.26 -11.01 19.01
N ARG A 87 12.59 -11.09 18.86
CA ARG A 87 13.41 -9.95 18.43
C ARG A 87 13.02 -9.45 17.04
N ALA A 88 12.74 -10.36 16.11
CA ALA A 88 12.28 -10.03 14.77
C ALA A 88 10.92 -9.29 14.80
N LEU A 89 9.97 -9.76 15.60
CA LEU A 89 8.68 -9.10 15.79
C LEU A 89 8.82 -7.70 16.40
N MET A 90 9.66 -7.55 17.42
CA MET A 90 9.93 -6.24 18.05
C MET A 90 10.56 -5.26 17.05
N LYS A 91 11.51 -5.73 16.24
CA LYS A 91 12.12 -4.92 15.18
C LYS A 91 11.07 -4.39 14.20
N LEU A 92 10.16 -5.26 13.73
CA LEU A 92 9.09 -4.86 12.81
C LEU A 92 8.12 -3.87 13.45
N ASP A 93 7.75 -4.07 14.72
CA ASP A 93 6.87 -3.13 15.43
C ASP A 93 7.54 -1.76 15.67
N GLU A 94 8.85 -1.72 15.97
CA GLU A 94 9.63 -0.48 16.07
C GLU A 94 9.67 0.30 14.74
N GLN A 95 9.61 -0.42 13.60
CA GLN A 95 9.51 0.16 12.26
C GLN A 95 8.06 0.57 11.90
N GLY A 96 7.07 0.25 12.75
CA GLY A 96 5.65 0.44 12.46
C GLY A 96 5.07 -0.58 11.47
N VAL A 97 5.82 -1.62 11.11
CA VAL A 97 5.43 -2.67 10.17
C VAL A 97 4.58 -3.72 10.89
N LYS A 98 3.52 -4.20 10.24
CA LYS A 98 2.60 -5.21 10.80
C LYS A 98 2.81 -6.57 10.15
N VAL A 99 2.66 -7.62 10.97
CA VAL A 99 2.93 -9.04 10.66
C VAL A 99 1.62 -9.82 10.76
#